data_AF-A0A450S4V7-F1
#
_entry.id   AF-A0A450S4V7-F1
#
_cell.length_a   1.000
_cell.length_b   1.000
_cell.length_c   1.000
_cell.angle_alpha   90.00
_cell.angle_beta   90.00
_cell.angle_gamma   90.00
#
_symmetry.space_group_name_H-M   'P 1'
#
loop_
_entity.id
_entity.type
_entity.pdbx_description
1 polymer ?
#
loop_
_entity_poly.entity_id
_entity_poly.type
_entity_poly.pdbx_seq_one_letter_code
_entity_poly.pdbx_strand_id
1 'polypeptide(L)'
;MTVTTILSLVENYGWGLAPLVLYGLYWLRYLLKRKPLQTGPHGELAEDLADPLSRARAIARITAPNPWDNRYRGSLDGLLVRLDRWFGVGYLNPRALHLCYLLALVYPLLFVFLDWLVTGEGDIGTLELFHPDIAWQGRLWRGALIIGGAASVGLAVFLLVSGKLHGWIQARLPIAWLAGPIFWVAAVIAGAIALVIVDGAGGVAGFGALLLVLAPMFIALALAGAGAFVSTFTFAFAVAVAVAVAVTGAFAFAVAVIIGFTLIAERLGESGLGFGFSGLFVLLAVLLAPWLLMTLGEPERLAKGMLAWTAWLFLPAINALFDVASLQVSRFLLGKIRADGRVPNIVWMVVDVIAAVALLVGLYSLIFLSLGAVDRWLFPEETIFPVARWRELFWGTRDWFHAEILWLTLMALTTLTVTGLHLIFVFAHLFAPLRHTADRRRIAGLIATIEAEAKDNEGRAGTDRCRRLATAYYLPWEHGIVLGTLTLWGIGYILYALAAHG
;
A
#
# COMPACT_ATOMS: atom_id res chain seq x y z
N MET A 1 -15.80 36.17 24.76
CA MET A 1 -15.25 34.81 24.91
C MET A 1 -14.77 34.68 26.36
N THR A 2 -15.30 33.75 27.15
CA THR A 2 -14.91 33.60 28.56
C THR A 2 -13.59 32.85 28.68
N VAL A 3 -12.85 33.07 29.78
CA VAL A 3 -11.55 32.42 30.05
C VAL A 3 -11.65 30.89 30.00
N THR A 4 -12.78 30.33 30.46
CA THR A 4 -13.09 28.90 30.39
C THR A 4 -13.20 28.36 28.97
N THR A 5 -13.82 29.11 28.04
CA THR A 5 -13.89 28.70 26.62
C THR A 5 -12.52 28.74 25.95
N ILE A 6 -11.66 29.68 26.34
CA ILE A 6 -10.29 29.78 25.81
C ILE A 6 -9.44 28.62 26.35
N LEU A 7 -9.53 28.31 27.64
CA LEU A 7 -8.83 27.18 28.25
C LEU A 7 -9.25 25.84 27.63
N SER A 8 -10.56 25.60 27.45
CA SER A 8 -11.02 24.37 26.79
C SER A 8 -10.57 24.28 25.33
N LEU A 9 -10.46 25.41 24.63
CA LEU A 9 -9.94 25.44 23.26
C LEU A 9 -8.44 25.13 23.22
N VAL A 10 -7.67 25.61 24.19
CA VAL A 10 -6.23 25.34 24.32
C VAL A 10 -5.97 23.91 24.79
N GLU A 11 -6.81 23.37 25.66
CA GLU A 11 -6.68 22.00 26.14
C GLU A 11 -7.04 20.98 25.04
N ASN A 12 -8.11 21.24 24.29
CA ASN A 12 -8.57 20.34 23.23
C ASN A 12 -7.88 20.54 21.87
N TYR A 13 -7.37 21.76 21.58
CA TYR A 13 -6.79 22.11 20.27
C TYR A 13 -5.48 22.88 20.34
N GLY A 14 -5.10 23.39 21.52
CA GLY A 14 -3.91 24.22 21.68
C GLY A 14 -2.61 23.44 21.49
N TRP A 15 -2.59 22.16 21.88
CA TRP A 15 -1.52 21.27 21.47
C TRP A 15 -1.44 21.24 19.96
N GLY A 16 -2.57 21.01 19.26
CA GLY A 16 -2.83 21.03 17.80
C GLY A 16 -2.51 22.31 17.01
N LEU A 17 -2.29 23.42 17.69
CA LEU A 17 -1.86 24.68 17.08
C LEU A 17 -0.43 25.08 17.48
N ALA A 18 0.18 24.40 18.46
CA ALA A 18 1.47 24.80 19.04
C ALA A 18 2.56 24.99 17.97
N PRO A 19 2.71 24.14 16.94
CA PRO A 19 3.73 24.33 15.92
C PRO A 19 3.39 25.42 14.91
N LEU A 20 2.12 25.68 14.61
CA LEU A 20 1.76 26.87 13.83
C LEU A 20 2.13 28.15 14.60
N VAL A 21 1.93 28.16 15.92
CA VAL A 21 2.39 29.24 16.79
C VAL A 21 3.92 29.31 16.82
N LEU A 22 4.63 28.20 16.99
CA LEU A 22 6.10 28.15 16.95
C LEU A 22 6.65 28.56 15.58
N TYR A 23 5.94 28.26 14.50
CA TYR A 23 6.29 28.71 13.16
C TYR A 23 6.06 30.19 12.97
N GLY A 24 4.92 30.70 13.44
CA GLY A 24 4.63 32.13 13.49
C GLY A 24 5.68 32.87 14.30
N LEU A 25 6.10 32.32 15.45
CA LEU A 25 7.18 32.84 16.28
C LEU A 25 8.55 32.73 15.61
N TYR A 26 8.83 31.66 14.86
CA TYR A 26 10.03 31.51 14.05
C TYR A 26 10.08 32.59 12.96
N TRP A 27 8.98 32.79 12.22
CA TRP A 27 8.84 33.84 11.21
C TRP A 27 8.94 35.23 11.81
N LEU A 28 8.29 35.47 12.95
CA LEU A 28 8.33 36.75 13.65
C LEU A 28 9.75 37.03 14.15
N ARG A 29 10.44 36.04 14.71
CA ARG A 29 11.86 36.14 15.07
C ARG A 29 12.74 36.42 13.85
N TYR A 30 12.44 35.79 12.71
CA TYR A 30 13.16 36.01 11.45
C TYR A 30 12.94 37.43 10.89
N LEU A 31 11.70 37.93 10.91
CA LEU A 31 11.35 39.28 10.45
C LEU A 31 11.86 40.38 11.38
N LEU A 32 11.76 40.17 12.70
CA LEU A 32 12.16 41.15 13.71
C LEU A 32 13.69 41.22 13.89
N LYS A 33 14.41 40.10 13.74
CA LYS A 33 15.87 40.15 13.66
C LYS A 33 16.29 40.54 12.25
N ARG A 34 16.60 41.84 12.04
CA ARG A 34 17.32 42.37 10.84
C ARG A 34 18.66 41.66 10.52
N LYS A 35 19.08 40.70 11.34
CA LYS A 35 20.28 39.88 11.22
C LYS A 35 19.83 38.40 11.28
N PRO A 36 19.51 37.75 10.14
CA PRO A 36 19.23 36.31 10.14
C PRO A 36 20.43 35.60 10.75
N LEU A 37 20.19 34.70 11.72
CA LEU A 37 21.12 33.82 12.42
C LEU A 37 22.60 34.00 11.99
N GLN A 38 23.24 35.10 12.42
CA GLN A 38 24.63 35.44 12.07
C GLN A 38 25.65 34.59 12.83
N THR A 39 25.24 33.42 13.29
CA THR A 39 25.99 32.53 14.15
C THR A 39 25.92 31.13 13.57
N GLY A 40 27.07 30.47 13.43
CA GLY A 40 27.17 29.12 12.86
C GLY A 40 27.32 29.13 11.33
N PRO A 41 26.78 28.11 10.62
CA PRO A 41 27.14 27.82 9.22
C PRO A 41 26.88 28.96 8.21
N HIS A 42 25.89 29.82 8.48
CA HIS A 42 25.56 30.96 7.61
C HIS A 42 26.63 32.07 7.69
N GLY A 43 27.07 32.39 8.91
CA GLY A 43 28.13 33.36 9.16
C GLY A 43 29.46 32.88 8.59
N GLU A 44 29.83 31.64 8.88
CA GLU A 44 31.03 30.98 8.34
C GLU A 44 31.05 31.00 6.81
N LEU A 45 29.92 30.67 6.15
CA LEU A 45 29.86 30.72 4.69
C LEU A 45 30.00 32.16 4.16
N ALA A 46 29.39 33.15 4.80
CA ALA A 46 29.50 34.54 4.38
C ALA A 46 30.93 35.09 4.55
N GLU A 47 31.62 34.69 5.62
CA GLU A 47 33.03 34.98 5.88
C GLU A 47 33.94 34.29 4.86
N ASP A 48 33.73 32.98 4.62
CA ASP A 48 34.45 32.20 3.62
C ASP A 48 34.32 32.82 2.21
N LEU A 49 33.14 33.39 1.88
CA LEU A 49 32.89 34.05 0.61
C LEU A 49 33.55 35.43 0.52
N ALA A 50 33.73 36.12 1.65
CA ALA A 50 34.37 37.43 1.70
C ALA A 50 35.89 37.33 1.61
N ASP A 51 36.50 36.30 2.21
CA ASP A 51 37.94 36.04 2.18
C ASP A 51 38.40 35.54 0.79
N PRO A 52 39.36 36.24 0.13
CA PRO A 52 39.93 35.81 -1.15
C PRO A 52 40.44 34.37 -1.19
N LEU A 53 41.01 33.86 -0.09
CA LEU A 53 41.67 32.55 -0.06
C LEU A 53 40.65 31.39 0.00
N SER A 54 39.54 31.57 0.71
CA SER A 54 38.49 30.57 0.88
C SER A 54 37.37 30.67 -0.15
N ARG A 55 37.19 31.83 -0.81
CA ARG A 55 36.03 32.08 -1.69
C ARG A 55 35.86 31.03 -2.77
N ALA A 56 36.92 30.66 -3.48
CA ALA A 56 36.85 29.67 -4.55
C ALA A 56 36.33 28.31 -4.03
N ARG A 57 36.75 27.91 -2.82
CA ARG A 57 36.28 26.68 -2.15
C ARG A 57 34.82 26.81 -1.72
N ALA A 58 34.40 27.96 -1.20
CA ALA A 58 33.02 28.21 -0.80
C ALA A 58 32.07 28.21 -2.01
N ILE A 59 32.45 28.85 -3.11
CA ILE A 59 31.72 28.81 -4.38
C ILE A 59 31.64 27.37 -4.88
N ALA A 60 32.76 26.64 -4.93
CA ALA A 60 32.78 25.25 -5.34
C ALA A 60 31.84 24.37 -4.50
N ARG A 61 31.77 24.59 -3.18
CA ARG A 61 30.83 23.91 -2.27
C ARG A 61 29.37 24.24 -2.58
N ILE A 62 29.05 25.50 -2.89
CA ILE A 62 27.69 25.94 -3.25
C ILE A 62 27.26 25.37 -4.61
N THR A 63 28.17 25.37 -5.59
CA THR A 63 27.89 24.94 -6.96
C THR A 63 28.05 23.44 -7.17
N ALA A 64 28.63 22.73 -6.20
CA ALA A 64 28.77 21.28 -6.27
C ALA A 64 27.41 20.61 -6.50
N PRO A 65 27.34 19.58 -7.35
CA PRO A 65 26.13 18.78 -7.52
C PRO A 65 25.68 18.28 -6.16
N ASN A 66 24.45 18.62 -5.75
CA ASN A 66 23.93 18.18 -4.47
C ASN A 66 23.77 16.65 -4.50
N PRO A 67 24.55 15.88 -3.72
CA PRO A 67 24.48 14.42 -3.74
C PRO A 67 23.09 13.94 -3.29
N TRP A 68 22.39 14.71 -2.46
CA TRP A 68 21.01 14.41 -2.07
C TRP A 68 20.01 14.57 -3.21
N ASP A 69 20.13 15.59 -4.07
CA ASP A 69 19.24 15.76 -5.24
C ASP A 69 19.42 14.58 -6.21
N ASN A 70 20.67 14.18 -6.47
CA ASN A 70 20.96 13.03 -7.33
C ASN A 70 20.42 11.71 -6.73
N ARG A 71 20.67 11.46 -5.44
CA ARG A 71 20.13 10.26 -4.75
C ARG A 71 18.61 10.27 -4.72
N TYR A 72 17.99 11.41 -4.44
CA TYR A 72 16.54 11.56 -4.41
C TYR A 72 15.94 11.28 -5.79
N ARG A 73 16.46 11.91 -6.86
CA ARG A 73 15.96 11.72 -8.23
C ARG A 73 16.14 10.27 -8.65
N GLY A 74 17.33 9.71 -8.44
CA GLY A 74 17.59 8.30 -8.72
C GLY A 74 16.67 7.36 -7.93
N SER A 75 16.31 7.72 -6.70
CA SER A 75 15.36 6.94 -5.88
C SER A 75 13.93 7.07 -6.39
N LEU A 76 13.48 8.27 -6.77
CA LEU A 76 12.13 8.51 -7.28
C LEU A 76 11.95 7.91 -8.68
N ASP A 77 12.91 8.11 -9.58
CA ASP A 77 12.93 7.48 -10.91
C ASP A 77 13.03 5.96 -10.77
N GLY A 78 13.89 5.47 -9.87
CA GLY A 78 14.00 4.05 -9.56
C GLY A 78 12.70 3.47 -9.01
N LEU A 79 11.98 4.20 -8.16
CA LEU A 79 10.68 3.80 -7.64
C LEU A 79 9.63 3.76 -8.75
N LEU A 80 9.49 4.82 -9.55
CA LEU A 80 8.53 4.87 -10.66
C LEU A 80 8.78 3.74 -11.66
N VAL A 81 10.04 3.50 -12.03
CA VAL A 81 10.43 2.38 -12.90
C VAL A 81 10.10 1.02 -12.27
N ARG A 82 10.29 0.86 -10.94
CA ARG A 82 9.88 -0.37 -10.24
C ARG A 82 8.36 -0.53 -10.23
N LEU A 83 7.62 0.54 -9.96
CA LEU A 83 6.15 0.52 -9.99
C LEU A 83 5.64 0.18 -11.39
N ASP A 84 6.21 0.75 -12.44
CA ASP A 84 5.86 0.43 -13.82
C ASP A 84 6.25 -0.99 -14.20
N ARG A 85 7.39 -1.50 -13.71
CA ARG A 85 7.81 -2.89 -13.93
C ARG A 85 6.89 -3.89 -13.23
N TRP A 86 6.43 -3.59 -12.02
CA TRP A 86 5.59 -4.48 -11.24
C TRP A 86 4.15 -4.39 -11.73
N PHE A 87 3.55 -3.20 -11.66
CA PHE A 87 2.13 -2.98 -11.92
C PHE A 87 1.80 -2.67 -13.39
N GLY A 88 2.80 -2.58 -14.27
CA GLY A 88 2.61 -2.26 -15.68
C GLY A 88 2.50 -0.76 -15.95
N VAL A 89 2.80 -0.35 -17.18
CA VAL A 89 2.83 1.06 -17.59
C VAL A 89 1.41 1.56 -17.87
N GLY A 90 1.13 2.81 -17.48
CA GLY A 90 -0.12 3.51 -17.79
C GLY A 90 -1.20 3.41 -16.70
N TYR A 91 -2.26 4.21 -16.90
CA TYR A 91 -3.43 4.20 -16.04
C TYR A 91 -4.27 2.95 -16.32
N LEU A 92 -4.72 2.26 -15.27
CA LEU A 92 -5.55 1.05 -15.37
C LEU A 92 -4.86 -0.13 -16.07
N ASN A 93 -3.53 -0.24 -15.97
CA ASN A 93 -2.84 -1.42 -16.47
C ASN A 93 -3.40 -2.68 -15.77
N PRO A 94 -3.84 -3.71 -16.49
CA PRO A 94 -4.52 -4.86 -15.89
C PRO A 94 -3.63 -5.67 -14.94
N ARG A 95 -2.33 -5.66 -15.20
CA ARG A 95 -1.33 -6.24 -14.31
C ARG A 95 -1.37 -5.58 -12.92
N ALA A 96 -1.70 -4.29 -12.86
CA ALA A 96 -1.84 -3.58 -11.59
C ALA A 96 -2.97 -4.18 -10.75
N LEU A 97 -4.14 -4.39 -11.36
CA LEU A 97 -5.28 -5.00 -10.69
C LEU A 97 -4.98 -6.42 -10.22
N HIS A 98 -4.35 -7.23 -11.08
CA HIS A 98 -3.98 -8.59 -10.71
C HIS A 98 -3.04 -8.63 -9.50
N LEU A 99 -2.00 -7.80 -9.49
CA LEU A 99 -1.08 -7.72 -8.36
C LEU A 99 -1.74 -7.16 -7.11
N CYS A 100 -2.54 -6.09 -7.22
CA CYS A 100 -3.27 -5.54 -6.08
C CYS A 100 -4.22 -6.59 -5.50
N TYR A 101 -4.86 -7.40 -6.35
CA TYR A 101 -5.69 -8.51 -5.91
C TYR A 101 -4.90 -9.59 -5.16
N LEU A 102 -3.76 -10.03 -5.72
CA LEU A 102 -2.90 -11.00 -5.04
C LEU A 102 -2.41 -10.47 -3.69
N LEU A 103 -2.02 -9.20 -3.62
CA LEU A 103 -1.62 -8.55 -2.39
C LEU A 103 -2.78 -8.47 -1.39
N ALA A 104 -3.96 -8.04 -1.85
CA ALA A 104 -5.17 -7.97 -1.04
C ALA A 104 -5.65 -9.33 -0.53
N LEU A 105 -5.29 -10.43 -1.19
CA LEU A 105 -5.54 -11.80 -0.71
C LEU A 105 -4.53 -12.20 0.38
N VAL A 106 -3.27 -11.84 0.20
CA VAL A 106 -2.16 -12.21 1.09
C VAL A 106 -2.17 -11.41 2.39
N TYR A 107 -2.57 -10.14 2.35
CA TYR A 107 -2.51 -9.27 3.54
C TYR A 107 -3.45 -9.68 4.67
N PRO A 108 -4.75 -9.95 4.47
CA PRO A 108 -5.62 -10.41 5.54
C PRO A 108 -5.09 -11.68 6.20
N LEU A 109 -4.57 -12.63 5.40
CA LEU A 109 -3.91 -13.84 5.89
C LEU A 109 -2.73 -13.53 6.79
N LEU A 110 -1.83 -12.71 6.28
CA LEU A 110 -0.63 -12.32 6.99
C LEU A 110 -1.00 -11.63 8.30
N PHE A 111 -2.04 -10.79 8.30
CA PHE A 111 -2.43 -10.01 9.46
C PHE A 111 -3.21 -10.80 10.49
N VAL A 112 -4.11 -11.70 10.10
CA VAL A 112 -4.74 -12.63 11.04
C VAL A 112 -3.69 -13.57 11.63
N PHE A 113 -2.71 -14.00 10.82
CA PHE A 113 -1.59 -14.78 11.31
C PHE A 113 -0.72 -13.99 12.32
N LEU A 114 -0.43 -12.72 12.04
CA LEU A 114 0.32 -11.86 12.95
C LEU A 114 -0.47 -11.56 14.23
N ASP A 115 -1.77 -11.32 14.11
CA ASP A 115 -2.68 -11.17 15.25
C ASP A 115 -2.66 -12.43 16.11
N TRP A 116 -2.90 -13.60 15.51
CA TRP A 116 -2.84 -14.88 16.20
C TRP A 116 -1.51 -15.13 16.91
N LEU A 117 -0.39 -14.79 16.28
CA LEU A 117 0.90 -14.88 16.95
C LEU A 117 0.86 -14.05 18.24
N VAL A 118 0.54 -12.75 18.14
CA VAL A 118 0.58 -11.76 19.22
C VAL A 118 -0.48 -12.00 20.30
N THR A 119 -1.75 -12.01 19.93
CA THR A 119 -2.90 -12.06 20.84
C THR A 119 -3.30 -13.49 21.17
N GLY A 120 -3.12 -14.42 20.24
CA GLY A 120 -3.69 -15.76 20.30
C GLY A 120 -5.03 -15.85 19.57
N GLU A 121 -5.65 -14.74 19.22
CA GLU A 121 -6.91 -14.70 18.47
C GLU A 121 -6.60 -14.82 16.97
N GLY A 122 -7.21 -15.81 16.32
CA GLY A 122 -6.90 -16.17 14.93
C GLY A 122 -8.10 -16.10 14.01
N ASP A 123 -9.02 -15.18 14.28
CA ASP A 123 -10.36 -15.23 13.72
C ASP A 123 -10.62 -14.18 12.64
N ILE A 124 -11.43 -14.53 11.65
CA ILE A 124 -12.07 -13.56 10.73
C ILE A 124 -13.58 -13.63 10.93
N GLY A 125 -14.16 -12.69 11.68
CA GLY A 125 -15.56 -12.81 12.07
C GLY A 125 -15.74 -14.00 13.00
N THR A 126 -16.63 -14.92 12.66
CA THR A 126 -16.81 -16.18 13.39
C THR A 126 -15.94 -17.32 12.83
N LEU A 127 -14.99 -17.03 11.93
CA LEU A 127 -14.11 -18.03 11.34
C LEU A 127 -12.84 -18.20 12.15
N GLU A 128 -12.76 -19.31 12.87
CA GLU A 128 -11.52 -19.70 13.51
C GLU A 128 -10.51 -20.22 12.47
N LEU A 129 -9.48 -19.43 12.17
CA LEU A 129 -8.38 -19.87 11.30
C LEU A 129 -7.26 -20.53 12.08
N PHE A 130 -6.99 -20.03 13.29
CA PHE A 130 -5.95 -20.55 14.16
C PHE A 130 -6.48 -20.75 15.57
N HIS A 131 -6.17 -21.91 16.16
CA HIS A 131 -6.64 -22.24 17.50
C HIS A 131 -6.10 -21.26 18.57
N PRO A 132 -6.98 -20.74 19.45
CA PRO A 132 -6.59 -19.76 20.47
C PRO A 132 -5.86 -20.38 21.67
N ASP A 133 -6.09 -21.67 21.96
CA ASP A 133 -5.57 -22.36 23.15
C ASP A 133 -4.09 -22.78 23.07
N ILE A 134 -3.32 -22.17 22.16
CA ILE A 134 -1.91 -22.48 21.96
C ILE A 134 -1.06 -21.45 22.69
N ALA A 135 -0.23 -21.90 23.63
CA ALA A 135 0.74 -21.04 24.30
C ALA A 135 1.67 -20.35 23.29
N TRP A 136 2.11 -19.13 23.60
CA TRP A 136 2.94 -18.28 22.72
C TRP A 136 4.12 -19.02 22.05
N GLN A 137 4.85 -19.85 22.81
CA GLN A 137 5.97 -20.64 22.27
C GLN A 137 5.52 -21.66 21.21
N GLY A 138 4.38 -22.31 21.45
CA GLY A 138 3.75 -23.21 20.49
C GLY A 138 3.26 -22.46 19.25
N ARG A 139 2.75 -21.23 19.41
CA ARG A 139 2.35 -20.37 18.29
C ARG A 139 3.54 -19.97 17.42
N LEU A 140 4.65 -19.54 18.03
CA LEU A 140 5.88 -19.21 17.30
C LEU A 140 6.42 -20.40 16.49
N TRP A 141 6.46 -21.59 17.10
CA TRP A 141 6.92 -22.80 16.42
C TRP A 141 6.02 -23.17 15.24
N ARG A 142 4.70 -23.25 15.46
CA ARG A 142 3.72 -23.54 14.41
C ARG A 142 3.71 -22.46 13.33
N GLY A 143 3.87 -21.20 13.72
CA GLY A 143 3.97 -20.08 12.79
C GLY A 143 5.21 -20.13 11.92
N ALA A 144 6.37 -20.48 12.49
CA ALA A 144 7.58 -20.73 11.72
C ALA A 144 7.41 -21.89 10.72
N LEU A 145 6.70 -22.95 11.10
CA LEU A 145 6.36 -24.06 10.20
C LEU A 145 5.41 -23.62 9.07
N ILE A 146 4.40 -22.80 9.37
CA ILE A 146 3.47 -22.27 8.37
C ILE A 146 4.22 -21.39 7.36
N ILE A 147 5.04 -20.44 7.83
CA ILE A 147 5.84 -19.56 6.96
C ILE A 147 6.82 -20.39 6.13
N GLY A 148 7.58 -21.30 6.77
CA GLY A 148 8.55 -22.16 6.09
C GLY A 148 7.88 -23.06 5.06
N GLY A 149 6.69 -23.57 5.37
CA GLY A 149 5.87 -24.38 4.48
C GLY A 149 5.38 -23.58 3.27
N ALA A 150 4.77 -22.42 3.50
CA ALA A 150 4.30 -21.53 2.44
C ALA A 150 5.46 -21.06 1.53
N ALA A 151 6.62 -20.72 2.10
CA ALA A 151 7.81 -20.36 1.35
C ALA A 151 8.33 -21.54 0.50
N SER A 152 8.30 -22.76 1.04
CA SER A 152 8.72 -23.97 0.33
C SER A 152 7.78 -24.31 -0.83
N VAL A 153 6.46 -24.22 -0.61
CA VAL A 153 5.45 -24.38 -1.66
C VAL A 153 5.60 -23.29 -2.73
N GLY A 154 5.75 -22.04 -2.32
CA GLY A 154 5.98 -20.91 -3.23
C GLY A 154 7.25 -21.09 -4.07
N LEU A 155 8.34 -21.57 -3.46
CA LEU A 155 9.57 -21.91 -4.16
C LEU A 155 9.36 -23.07 -5.14
N ALA A 156 8.67 -24.14 -4.74
CA ALA A 156 8.39 -25.28 -5.60
C ALA A 156 7.56 -24.86 -6.83
N VAL A 157 6.48 -24.10 -6.62
CA VAL A 157 5.64 -23.53 -7.69
C VAL A 157 6.47 -22.63 -8.60
N PHE A 158 7.29 -21.73 -8.02
CA PHE A 158 8.16 -20.87 -8.80
C PHE A 158 9.12 -21.67 -9.67
N LEU A 159 9.79 -22.68 -9.12
CA LEU A 159 10.73 -23.52 -9.86
C LEU A 159 10.03 -24.32 -10.97
N LEU A 160 8.81 -24.80 -10.72
CA LEU A 160 7.96 -25.48 -11.72
C LEU A 160 7.57 -24.53 -12.85
N VAL A 161 6.97 -23.38 -12.53
CA VAL A 161 6.44 -22.41 -13.51
C VAL A 161 7.55 -21.74 -14.30
N SER A 162 8.71 -21.47 -13.67
CA SER A 162 9.84 -20.84 -14.36
C SER A 162 10.63 -21.80 -15.24
N GLY A 163 10.26 -23.09 -15.32
CA GLY A 163 11.02 -24.13 -16.02
C GLY A 163 12.41 -24.41 -15.42
N LYS A 164 12.77 -23.78 -14.29
CA LYS A 164 14.09 -23.94 -13.66
C LYS A 164 14.22 -25.33 -13.05
N LEU A 165 13.14 -25.87 -12.48
CA LEU A 165 13.12 -27.24 -11.97
C LEU A 165 13.37 -28.23 -13.10
N HIS A 166 12.71 -28.02 -14.25
CA HIS A 166 12.91 -28.82 -15.44
C HIS A 166 14.37 -28.77 -15.91
N GLY A 167 14.96 -27.57 -16.05
CA GLY A 167 16.36 -27.41 -16.42
C GLY A 167 17.34 -28.03 -15.41
N TRP A 168 17.05 -27.95 -14.12
CA TRP A 168 17.87 -28.54 -13.06
C TRP A 168 17.82 -30.07 -13.07
N ILE A 169 16.63 -30.66 -13.26
CA ILE A 169 16.46 -32.11 -13.38
C ILE A 169 17.11 -32.64 -14.67
N GLN A 170 16.90 -31.94 -15.79
CA GLN A 170 17.49 -32.31 -17.08
C GLN A 170 19.02 -32.27 -17.05
N ALA A 171 19.62 -31.33 -16.32
CA ALA A 171 21.07 -31.25 -16.15
C ALA A 171 21.67 -32.41 -15.33
N ARG A 172 20.85 -33.16 -14.57
CA ARG A 172 21.30 -34.25 -13.71
C ARG A 172 20.90 -35.65 -14.19
N LEU A 173 20.00 -35.73 -15.18
CA LEU A 173 19.58 -37.00 -15.76
C LEU A 173 20.40 -37.34 -17.01
N PRO A 174 20.70 -38.63 -17.27
CA PRO A 174 21.31 -39.05 -18.52
C PRO A 174 20.40 -38.71 -19.71
N ILE A 175 21.01 -38.30 -20.82
CA ILE A 175 20.46 -37.62 -22.01
C ILE A 175 19.22 -38.29 -22.66
N ALA A 176 18.82 -39.49 -22.25
CA ALA A 176 17.79 -40.29 -22.91
C ALA A 176 16.35 -40.17 -22.35
N TRP A 177 16.09 -39.30 -21.36
CA TRP A 177 14.74 -39.20 -20.80
C TRP A 177 13.81 -38.27 -21.62
N LEU A 178 12.62 -38.78 -21.96
CA LEU A 178 11.54 -38.01 -22.56
C LEU A 178 11.08 -36.89 -21.60
N ALA A 179 10.72 -35.72 -22.14
CA ALA A 179 10.37 -34.55 -21.34
C ALA A 179 9.10 -34.73 -20.46
N GLY A 180 8.17 -35.60 -20.87
CA GLY A 180 6.92 -35.87 -20.15
C GLY A 180 7.12 -36.44 -18.73
N PRO A 181 7.86 -37.56 -18.56
CA PRO A 181 8.16 -38.14 -17.25
C PRO A 181 8.84 -37.18 -16.25
N ILE A 182 9.68 -36.26 -16.73
CA ILE A 182 10.39 -35.29 -15.87
C ILE A 182 9.40 -34.32 -15.21
N PHE A 183 8.39 -33.87 -15.95
CA PHE A 183 7.32 -33.02 -15.41
C PHE A 183 6.53 -33.74 -14.31
N TRP A 184 6.21 -35.03 -14.51
CA TRP A 184 5.48 -35.83 -13.53
C TRP A 184 6.27 -36.06 -12.25
N VAL A 185 7.57 -36.39 -12.35
CA VAL A 185 8.43 -36.55 -11.17
C VAL A 185 8.54 -35.23 -10.39
N ALA A 186 8.70 -34.10 -11.09
CA ALA A 186 8.73 -32.79 -10.47
C ALA A 186 7.41 -32.43 -9.75
N ALA A 187 6.27 -32.74 -10.36
CA ALA A 187 4.95 -32.53 -9.78
C ALA A 187 4.70 -33.43 -8.55
N VAL A 188 5.14 -34.69 -8.60
CA VAL A 188 5.03 -35.64 -7.47
C VAL A 188 5.90 -35.20 -6.30
N ILE A 189 7.14 -34.74 -6.54
CA ILE A 189 8.02 -34.23 -5.48
C ILE A 189 7.41 -32.98 -4.84
N ALA A 190 6.91 -32.04 -5.64
CA ALA A 190 6.24 -30.84 -5.14
C ALA A 190 4.98 -31.19 -4.32
N GLY A 191 4.17 -32.14 -4.80
CA GLY A 191 2.99 -32.65 -4.10
C GLY A 191 3.33 -33.34 -2.78
N ALA A 192 4.38 -34.17 -2.74
CA ALA A 192 4.84 -34.84 -1.54
C ALA A 192 5.38 -33.84 -0.48
N ILE A 193 6.12 -32.81 -0.91
CA ILE A 193 6.57 -31.73 -0.03
C ILE A 193 5.38 -30.98 0.55
N ALA A 194 4.38 -30.63 -0.27
CA ALA A 194 3.16 -29.98 0.19
C ALA A 194 2.39 -30.86 1.19
N LEU A 195 2.28 -32.17 0.95
CA LEU A 195 1.60 -33.12 1.83
C LEU A 195 2.30 -33.27 3.19
N VAL A 196 3.62 -33.38 3.22
CA VAL A 196 4.41 -33.47 4.46
C VAL A 196 4.29 -32.18 5.30
N ILE A 197 4.19 -31.02 4.65
CA ILE A 197 3.97 -29.74 5.33
C ILE A 197 2.56 -29.69 5.94
N VAL A 198 1.54 -30.15 5.22
CA VAL A 198 0.15 -30.15 5.69
C VAL A 198 -0.06 -31.13 6.84
N ASP A 199 0.53 -32.32 6.76
CA ASP A 199 0.45 -33.37 7.79
C ASP A 199 1.28 -33.00 9.05
N GLY A 200 2.47 -32.41 8.85
CA GLY A 200 3.30 -31.88 9.94
C GLY A 200 2.66 -30.71 10.70
N ALA A 201 1.70 -30.00 10.08
CA ALA A 201 0.88 -28.98 10.70
C ALA A 201 -0.42 -29.52 11.33
N GLY A 202 -0.58 -30.86 11.42
CA GLY A 202 -1.78 -31.64 11.76
C GLY A 202 -2.45 -31.42 13.13
N GLY A 203 -2.25 -30.26 13.75
CA GLY A 203 -3.09 -29.75 14.85
C GLY A 203 -3.86 -28.47 14.49
N VAL A 204 -3.99 -28.12 13.20
CA VAL A 204 -4.73 -26.94 12.73
C VAL A 204 -5.90 -27.43 11.87
N ALA A 205 -7.07 -27.61 12.50
CA ALA A 205 -8.24 -28.24 11.89
C ALA A 205 -8.83 -27.46 10.68
N GLY A 206 -8.53 -26.17 10.53
CA GLY A 206 -9.09 -25.33 9.46
C GLY A 206 -8.19 -25.14 8.23
N PHE A 207 -6.90 -24.85 8.42
CA PHE A 207 -6.04 -24.37 7.34
C PHE A 207 -5.47 -25.49 6.44
N GLY A 208 -5.19 -26.67 7.02
CA GLY A 208 -4.68 -27.82 6.27
C GLY A 208 -5.69 -28.37 5.26
N ALA A 209 -6.98 -28.39 5.62
CA ALA A 209 -8.06 -28.86 4.75
C ALA A 209 -8.33 -27.89 3.58
N LEU A 210 -8.25 -26.57 3.81
CA LEU A 210 -8.47 -25.57 2.74
C LEU A 210 -7.33 -25.57 1.71
N LEU A 211 -6.07 -25.73 2.13
CA LEU A 211 -4.92 -25.91 1.23
C LEU A 211 -4.99 -27.24 0.47
N LEU A 212 -5.50 -28.31 1.10
CA LEU A 212 -5.80 -29.60 0.48
C LEU A 212 -6.95 -29.53 -0.55
N VAL A 213 -7.85 -28.55 -0.47
CA VAL A 213 -8.93 -28.32 -1.44
C VAL A 213 -8.49 -27.37 -2.56
N LEU A 214 -7.76 -26.30 -2.22
CA LEU A 214 -7.29 -25.31 -3.19
C LEU A 214 -6.14 -25.83 -4.07
N ALA A 215 -5.26 -26.70 -3.56
CA ALA A 215 -4.19 -27.29 -4.35
C ALA A 215 -4.69 -28.16 -5.52
N PRO A 216 -5.63 -29.12 -5.32
CA PRO A 216 -6.27 -29.83 -6.42
C PRO A 216 -7.09 -28.91 -7.32
N MET A 217 -7.68 -27.82 -6.80
CA MET A 217 -8.43 -26.87 -7.63
C MET A 217 -7.51 -26.04 -8.53
N PHE A 218 -6.32 -25.66 -8.06
CA PHE A 218 -5.28 -25.00 -8.85
C PHE A 218 -4.66 -25.96 -9.88
N ILE A 219 -4.46 -27.22 -9.50
CA ILE A 219 -4.01 -28.29 -10.40
C ILE A 219 -5.09 -28.60 -11.45
N ALA A 220 -6.36 -28.70 -11.05
CA ALA A 220 -7.50 -28.93 -11.94
C ALA A 220 -7.75 -27.73 -12.86
N LEU A 221 -7.55 -26.49 -12.42
CA LEU A 221 -7.67 -25.29 -13.26
C LEU A 221 -6.50 -25.18 -14.26
N ALA A 222 -5.30 -25.61 -13.86
CA ALA A 222 -4.17 -25.78 -14.78
C ALA A 222 -4.40 -26.92 -15.81
N LEU A 223 -5.21 -27.92 -15.46
CA LEU A 223 -5.59 -29.05 -16.33
C LEU A 223 -6.85 -28.77 -17.17
N ALA A 224 -7.78 -27.94 -16.69
CA ALA A 224 -9.07 -27.62 -17.32
C ALA A 224 -8.98 -26.56 -18.43
N GLY A 225 -7.77 -26.09 -18.76
CA GLY A 225 -7.49 -25.39 -20.03
C GLY A 225 -7.77 -26.24 -21.29
N ALA A 226 -8.24 -27.48 -21.14
CA ALA A 226 -8.64 -28.36 -22.22
C ALA A 226 -9.77 -29.33 -21.80
N GLY A 227 -11.03 -28.90 -21.76
CA GLY A 227 -12.17 -29.84 -21.73
C GLY A 227 -13.45 -29.33 -21.07
N ALA A 228 -14.56 -29.49 -21.79
CA ALA A 228 -15.90 -28.96 -21.53
C ALA A 228 -16.57 -29.42 -20.22
N PHE A 229 -17.48 -28.58 -19.69
CA PHE A 229 -18.41 -28.94 -18.61
C PHE A 229 -19.86 -28.67 -19.07
N VAL A 230 -20.69 -29.72 -19.13
CA VAL A 230 -22.12 -29.66 -19.43
C VAL A 230 -22.88 -30.62 -18.50
N SER A 231 -24.06 -30.16 -18.05
CA SER A 231 -25.18 -30.87 -17.39
C SER A 231 -25.00 -31.20 -15.88
N THR A 232 -25.98 -31.03 -14.99
CA THR A 232 -27.45 -30.81 -15.08
C THR A 232 -27.95 -30.30 -13.73
N PHE A 233 -28.92 -29.37 -13.67
CA PHE A 233 -29.63 -29.03 -12.42
C PHE A 233 -31.13 -28.84 -12.68
N THR A 234 -31.96 -29.55 -11.90
CA THR A 234 -33.41 -29.34 -11.79
C THR A 234 -33.83 -29.69 -10.36
N PHE A 235 -34.18 -28.70 -9.52
CA PHE A 235 -35.41 -28.68 -8.69
C PHE A 235 -35.57 -27.41 -7.83
N ALA A 236 -36.84 -27.08 -7.50
CA ALA A 236 -37.40 -26.11 -6.53
C ALA A 236 -37.61 -24.63 -6.95
N PHE A 237 -38.85 -24.34 -7.40
CA PHE A 237 -39.31 -23.15 -8.13
C PHE A 237 -39.59 -21.87 -7.29
N ALA A 238 -39.39 -21.87 -5.97
CA ALA A 238 -39.61 -20.67 -5.14
C ALA A 238 -38.30 -20.01 -4.67
N VAL A 239 -37.29 -20.81 -4.32
CA VAL A 239 -35.89 -20.36 -4.11
C VAL A 239 -35.24 -20.02 -5.45
N ALA A 240 -35.67 -20.66 -6.53
CA ALA A 240 -35.18 -20.41 -7.89
C ALA A 240 -35.41 -18.99 -8.40
N VAL A 241 -36.42 -18.23 -7.92
CA VAL A 241 -36.63 -16.85 -8.41
C VAL A 241 -35.66 -15.88 -7.74
N ALA A 242 -35.44 -15.98 -6.42
CA ALA A 242 -34.46 -15.17 -5.71
C ALA A 242 -33.02 -15.52 -6.15
N VAL A 243 -32.72 -16.83 -6.28
CA VAL A 243 -31.45 -17.31 -6.82
C VAL A 243 -31.32 -16.96 -8.30
N ALA A 244 -32.36 -17.05 -9.13
CA ALA A 244 -32.28 -16.61 -10.53
C ALA A 244 -32.10 -15.11 -10.66
N VAL A 245 -32.70 -14.28 -9.81
CA VAL A 245 -32.48 -12.83 -9.84
C VAL A 245 -31.06 -12.50 -9.36
N ALA A 246 -30.57 -13.15 -8.30
CA ALA A 246 -29.21 -12.98 -7.82
C ALA A 246 -28.17 -13.51 -8.82
N VAL A 247 -28.41 -14.68 -9.43
CA VAL A 247 -27.57 -15.29 -10.47
C VAL A 247 -27.62 -14.46 -11.75
N THR A 248 -28.78 -14.00 -12.18
CA THR A 248 -28.91 -13.18 -13.39
C THR A 248 -28.29 -11.81 -13.18
N GLY A 249 -28.42 -11.21 -11.99
CA GLY A 249 -27.74 -9.97 -11.61
C GLY A 249 -26.23 -10.13 -11.52
N ALA A 250 -25.75 -11.19 -10.84
CA ALA A 250 -24.33 -11.51 -10.73
C ALA A 250 -23.72 -11.87 -12.09
N PHE A 251 -24.46 -12.60 -12.94
CA PHE A 251 -24.04 -12.96 -14.28
C PHE A 251 -24.03 -11.75 -15.21
N ALA A 252 -25.06 -10.89 -15.17
CA ALA A 252 -25.09 -9.65 -15.93
C ALA A 252 -23.98 -8.69 -15.50
N PHE A 253 -23.72 -8.58 -14.19
CA PHE A 253 -22.59 -7.83 -13.66
C PHE A 253 -21.26 -8.42 -14.11
N ALA A 254 -21.07 -9.74 -14.00
CA ALA A 254 -19.84 -10.38 -14.43
C ALA A 254 -19.63 -10.31 -15.94
N VAL A 255 -20.69 -10.40 -16.75
CA VAL A 255 -20.65 -10.16 -18.20
C VAL A 255 -20.33 -8.70 -18.52
N ALA A 256 -20.92 -7.74 -17.80
CA ALA A 256 -20.61 -6.32 -17.97
C ALA A 256 -19.16 -6.01 -17.58
N VAL A 257 -18.66 -6.64 -16.51
CA VAL A 257 -17.25 -6.62 -16.11
C VAL A 257 -16.41 -7.22 -17.24
N ILE A 258 -16.68 -8.45 -17.69
CA ILE A 258 -15.92 -9.08 -18.78
C ILE A 258 -15.91 -8.23 -20.05
N ILE A 259 -17.04 -7.67 -20.47
CA ILE A 259 -17.14 -6.80 -21.64
C ILE A 259 -16.35 -5.52 -21.43
N GLY A 260 -16.50 -4.86 -20.27
CA GLY A 260 -15.71 -3.68 -19.95
C GLY A 260 -14.21 -3.97 -19.95
N PHE A 261 -13.83 -5.15 -19.45
CA PHE A 261 -12.46 -5.62 -19.45
C PHE A 261 -11.98 -5.93 -20.87
N THR A 262 -12.69 -6.71 -21.69
CA THR A 262 -12.26 -7.04 -23.06
C THR A 262 -12.11 -5.80 -23.93
N LEU A 263 -13.02 -4.83 -23.80
CA LEU A 263 -12.92 -3.54 -24.49
C LEU A 263 -11.68 -2.73 -24.06
N ILE A 264 -11.27 -2.82 -22.79
CA ILE A 264 -10.04 -2.19 -22.29
C ILE A 264 -8.80 -2.92 -22.82
N ALA A 265 -8.80 -4.26 -22.85
CA ALA A 265 -7.68 -5.04 -23.35
C ALA A 265 -7.43 -4.86 -24.85
N GLU A 266 -8.50 -4.84 -25.67
CA GLU A 266 -8.40 -4.53 -27.10
C GLU A 266 -7.78 -3.15 -27.33
N ARG A 267 -8.11 -2.17 -26.48
CA ARG A 267 -7.57 -0.81 -26.57
C ARG A 267 -6.08 -0.72 -26.16
N LEU A 268 -5.60 -1.63 -25.32
CA LEU A 268 -4.24 -1.62 -24.79
C LEU A 268 -3.24 -2.47 -25.60
N GLY A 269 -3.71 -3.32 -26.52
CA GLY A 269 -2.83 -4.12 -27.39
C GLY A 269 -1.95 -5.15 -26.67
N GLU A 270 -2.23 -5.45 -25.40
CA GLU A 270 -1.52 -6.46 -24.63
C GLU A 270 -2.04 -7.88 -24.96
N SER A 271 -1.17 -8.89 -24.86
CA SER A 271 -1.52 -10.29 -25.10
C SER A 271 -2.58 -10.76 -24.09
N GLY A 272 -3.77 -11.12 -24.60
CA GLY A 272 -4.99 -11.35 -23.81
C GLY A 272 -4.94 -12.47 -22.75
N LEU A 273 -3.85 -13.22 -22.61
CA LEU A 273 -3.75 -14.34 -21.67
C LEU A 273 -3.73 -13.91 -20.21
N GLY A 274 -2.83 -12.99 -19.81
CA GLY A 274 -2.79 -12.52 -18.40
C GLY A 274 -4.03 -11.72 -18.01
N PHE A 275 -4.61 -11.03 -18.99
CA PHE A 275 -5.83 -10.27 -18.86
C PHE A 275 -7.08 -11.15 -18.66
N GLY A 276 -7.20 -12.18 -19.50
CA GLY A 276 -8.27 -13.17 -19.42
C GLY A 276 -8.29 -13.89 -18.08
N PHE A 277 -7.12 -14.22 -17.51
CA PHE A 277 -7.03 -14.86 -16.19
C PHE A 277 -7.61 -13.99 -15.06
N SER A 278 -7.41 -12.67 -15.11
CA SER A 278 -7.91 -11.77 -14.05
C SER A 278 -9.42 -11.60 -14.13
N GLY A 279 -9.96 -11.41 -15.34
CA GLY A 279 -11.41 -11.35 -15.58
C GLY A 279 -12.09 -12.70 -15.30
N LEU A 280 -11.47 -13.81 -15.71
CA LEU A 280 -11.93 -15.17 -15.43
C LEU A 280 -11.89 -15.46 -13.93
N PHE A 281 -10.87 -15.02 -13.21
CA PHE A 281 -10.79 -15.19 -11.77
C PHE A 281 -11.91 -14.43 -11.05
N VAL A 282 -12.16 -13.15 -11.40
CA VAL A 282 -13.28 -12.38 -10.83
C VAL A 282 -14.63 -12.98 -11.21
N LEU A 283 -14.76 -13.50 -12.44
CA LEU A 283 -15.96 -14.22 -12.88
C LEU A 283 -16.16 -15.50 -12.06
N LEU A 284 -15.14 -16.35 -11.96
CA LEU A 284 -15.18 -17.60 -11.19
C LEU A 284 -15.47 -17.30 -9.72
N ALA A 285 -14.89 -16.23 -9.18
CA ALA A 285 -15.16 -15.74 -7.86
C ALA A 285 -16.64 -15.40 -7.65
N VAL A 286 -17.20 -14.58 -8.53
CA VAL A 286 -18.62 -14.19 -8.50
C VAL A 286 -19.54 -15.39 -8.73
N LEU A 287 -19.17 -16.35 -9.60
CA LEU A 287 -19.94 -17.55 -9.89
C LEU A 287 -19.82 -18.64 -8.81
N LEU A 288 -18.75 -18.61 -8.00
CA LEU A 288 -18.58 -19.54 -6.88
C LEU A 288 -19.62 -19.30 -5.79
N ALA A 289 -20.04 -18.05 -5.56
CA ALA A 289 -21.07 -17.73 -4.56
C ALA A 289 -22.43 -18.40 -4.86
N PRO A 290 -23.00 -18.28 -6.09
CA PRO A 290 -24.18 -19.05 -6.47
C PRO A 290 -24.00 -20.57 -6.41
N TRP A 291 -22.82 -21.07 -6.75
CA TRP A 291 -22.55 -22.51 -6.66
C TRP A 291 -22.53 -22.99 -5.21
N LEU A 292 -21.90 -22.24 -4.29
CA LEU A 292 -21.93 -22.50 -2.84
C LEU A 292 -23.37 -22.45 -2.30
N LEU A 293 -24.16 -21.46 -2.73
CA LEU A 293 -25.59 -21.34 -2.42
C LEU A 293 -26.40 -22.57 -2.88
N MET A 294 -26.14 -23.09 -4.07
CA MET A 294 -26.84 -24.25 -4.62
C MET A 294 -26.39 -25.59 -4.03
N THR A 295 -25.11 -25.73 -3.69
CA THR A 295 -24.53 -27.03 -3.28
C THR A 295 -24.55 -27.27 -1.79
N LEU A 296 -24.48 -26.23 -0.97
CA LEU A 296 -24.31 -26.42 0.47
C LEU A 296 -25.62 -26.65 1.21
N GLY A 297 -26.76 -26.13 0.73
CA GLY A 297 -28.16 -26.47 1.06
C GLY A 297 -28.60 -26.37 2.54
N GLU A 298 -27.79 -26.89 3.44
CA GLU A 298 -27.83 -26.75 4.89
C GLU A 298 -27.39 -25.33 5.30
N PRO A 299 -28.18 -24.62 6.15
CA PRO A 299 -27.90 -23.24 6.56
C PRO A 299 -26.50 -23.06 7.15
N GLU A 300 -26.06 -23.96 8.03
CA GLU A 300 -24.74 -23.88 8.68
C GLU A 300 -23.57 -24.00 7.69
N ARG A 301 -23.69 -24.93 6.73
CA ARG A 301 -22.66 -25.09 5.69
C ARG A 301 -22.63 -23.89 4.78
N LEU A 302 -23.80 -23.38 4.43
CA LEU A 302 -23.94 -22.18 3.62
C LEU A 302 -23.33 -20.96 4.32
N ALA A 303 -23.58 -20.77 5.61
CA ALA A 303 -23.00 -19.69 6.41
C ALA A 303 -21.46 -19.76 6.41
N LYS A 304 -20.89 -20.95 6.70
CA LYS A 304 -19.43 -21.17 6.64
C LYS A 304 -18.86 -20.92 5.25
N GLY A 305 -19.53 -21.41 4.20
CA GLY A 305 -19.12 -21.24 2.81
C GLY A 305 -19.15 -19.78 2.36
N MET A 306 -20.20 -19.05 2.71
CA MET A 306 -20.34 -17.62 2.39
C MET A 306 -19.39 -16.75 3.19
N LEU A 307 -19.13 -17.11 4.45
CA LEU A 307 -18.14 -16.43 5.26
C LEU A 307 -16.73 -16.62 4.67
N ALA A 308 -16.39 -17.85 4.25
CA ALA A 308 -15.14 -18.12 3.55
C ALA A 308 -15.07 -17.33 2.24
N TRP A 309 -16.09 -17.39 1.40
CA TRP A 309 -16.16 -16.61 0.16
C TRP A 309 -15.97 -15.11 0.41
N THR A 310 -16.62 -14.57 1.45
CA THR A 310 -16.54 -13.15 1.77
C THR A 310 -15.13 -12.75 2.19
N ALA A 311 -14.52 -13.52 3.10
CA ALA A 311 -13.18 -13.29 3.61
C ALA A 311 -12.10 -13.46 2.53
N TRP A 312 -12.22 -14.49 1.69
CA TRP A 312 -11.17 -14.91 0.75
C TRP A 312 -11.24 -14.26 -0.62
N LEU A 313 -12.37 -13.67 -0.97
CA LEU A 313 -12.63 -13.31 -2.36
C LEU A 313 -13.23 -11.93 -2.47
N PHE A 314 -14.32 -11.71 -1.74
CA PHE A 314 -15.06 -10.46 -1.84
C PHE A 314 -14.33 -9.28 -1.19
N LEU A 315 -13.85 -9.44 0.05
CA LEU A 315 -13.09 -8.40 0.74
C LEU A 315 -11.76 -8.08 0.05
N PRO A 316 -10.95 -9.09 -0.38
CA PRO A 316 -9.78 -8.86 -1.21
C PRO A 316 -10.09 -8.13 -2.52
N ALA A 317 -11.22 -8.45 -3.18
CA ALA A 317 -11.61 -7.76 -4.41
C ALA A 317 -11.92 -6.28 -4.18
N ILE A 318 -12.67 -5.95 -3.12
CA ILE A 318 -12.91 -4.55 -2.73
C ILE A 318 -11.58 -3.85 -2.45
N ASN A 319 -10.73 -4.45 -1.61
CA ASN A 319 -9.46 -3.85 -1.24
C ASN A 319 -8.56 -3.63 -2.46
N ALA A 320 -8.51 -4.58 -3.39
CA ALA A 320 -7.74 -4.48 -4.63
C ALA A 320 -8.17 -3.29 -5.50
N LEU A 321 -9.48 -2.97 -5.56
CA LEU A 321 -9.96 -1.80 -6.29
C LEU A 321 -9.48 -0.49 -5.65
N PHE A 322 -9.51 -0.41 -4.33
CA PHE A 322 -8.98 0.75 -3.59
C PHE A 322 -7.45 0.85 -3.71
N ASP A 323 -6.73 -0.27 -3.70
CA ASP A 323 -5.30 -0.32 -3.93
C ASP A 323 -4.93 0.16 -5.33
N VAL A 324 -5.67 -0.26 -6.36
CA VAL A 324 -5.47 0.25 -7.73
C VAL A 324 -5.73 1.75 -7.79
N ALA A 325 -6.83 2.23 -7.20
CA ALA A 325 -7.14 3.65 -7.16
C ALA A 325 -6.05 4.45 -6.44
N SER A 326 -5.62 3.97 -5.27
CA SER A 326 -4.51 4.52 -4.49
C SER A 326 -3.22 4.56 -5.31
N LEU A 327 -2.89 3.50 -6.04
CA LEU A 327 -1.73 3.43 -6.92
C LEU A 327 -1.82 4.45 -8.07
N GLN A 328 -2.99 4.64 -8.67
CA GLN A 328 -3.16 5.61 -9.77
C GLN A 328 -3.01 7.06 -9.28
N VAL A 329 -3.68 7.39 -8.17
CA VAL A 329 -3.50 8.68 -7.50
C VAL A 329 -2.02 8.85 -7.16
N SER A 330 -1.38 7.79 -6.70
CA SER A 330 0.00 7.82 -6.29
C SER A 330 0.96 8.15 -7.45
N ARG A 331 0.82 7.44 -8.58
CA ARG A 331 1.58 7.71 -9.81
C ARG A 331 1.42 9.14 -10.30
N PHE A 332 0.18 9.62 -10.30
CA PHE A 332 -0.12 10.99 -10.69
C PHE A 332 0.61 11.99 -9.80
N LEU A 333 0.52 11.83 -8.48
CA LEU A 333 1.13 12.74 -7.51
C LEU A 333 2.66 12.68 -7.54
N LEU A 334 3.28 11.50 -7.69
CA LEU A 334 4.74 11.39 -7.88
C LEU A 334 5.20 12.07 -9.17
N GLY A 335 4.41 11.96 -10.25
CA GLY A 335 4.65 12.69 -11.49
C GLY A 335 4.61 14.20 -11.29
N LYS A 336 3.65 14.69 -10.49
CA LYS A 336 3.56 16.11 -10.10
C LYS A 336 4.70 16.56 -9.21
N ILE A 337 5.05 15.80 -8.18
CA ILE A 337 6.19 16.09 -7.29
C ILE A 337 7.51 16.15 -8.06
N ARG A 338 7.64 15.35 -9.12
CA ARG A 338 8.78 15.37 -10.03
C ARG A 338 8.82 16.63 -10.90
N ALA A 339 7.68 17.05 -11.44
CA ALA A 339 7.60 18.15 -12.41
C ALA A 339 7.55 19.53 -11.74
N ASP A 340 6.89 19.62 -10.60
CA ASP A 340 6.52 20.88 -9.97
C ASP A 340 7.52 21.33 -8.90
N GLY A 341 7.34 22.58 -8.48
CA GLY A 341 8.19 23.21 -7.49
C GLY A 341 7.78 23.03 -6.04
N ARG A 342 8.54 23.67 -5.16
CA ARG A 342 8.44 23.44 -3.72
C ARG A 342 7.03 23.76 -3.19
N VAL A 343 6.50 24.92 -3.56
CA VAL A 343 5.18 25.36 -3.08
C VAL A 343 4.05 24.46 -3.63
N PRO A 344 3.98 24.19 -4.95
CA PRO A 344 3.05 23.18 -5.48
C PRO A 344 3.18 21.80 -4.81
N ASN A 345 4.39 21.35 -4.48
CA ASN A 345 4.59 20.05 -3.83
C ASN A 345 4.00 19.98 -2.42
N ILE A 346 3.92 21.11 -1.70
CA ILE A 346 3.18 21.17 -0.44
C ILE A 346 1.69 20.95 -0.69
N VAL A 347 1.14 21.59 -1.74
CA VAL A 347 -0.26 21.40 -2.13
C VAL A 347 -0.51 19.95 -2.53
N TRP A 348 0.39 19.35 -3.33
CA TRP A 348 0.27 17.94 -3.72
C TRP A 348 0.31 16.98 -2.54
N MET A 349 1.09 17.28 -1.51
CA MET A 349 1.11 16.50 -0.27
C MET A 349 -0.19 16.61 0.52
N VAL A 350 -0.77 17.82 0.61
CA VAL A 350 -2.10 17.99 1.24
C VAL A 350 -3.14 17.21 0.44
N VAL A 351 -3.10 17.27 -0.89
CA VAL A 351 -3.97 16.50 -1.78
C VAL A 351 -3.77 14.98 -1.60
N ASP A 352 -2.53 14.51 -1.45
CA ASP A 352 -2.19 13.11 -1.20
C ASP A 352 -2.83 12.60 0.10
N VAL A 353 -2.68 13.37 1.19
CA VAL A 353 -3.28 13.03 2.49
C VAL A 353 -4.81 13.01 2.41
N ILE A 354 -5.42 14.01 1.77
CA ILE A 354 -6.89 14.07 1.59
C ILE A 354 -7.36 12.87 0.78
N ALA A 355 -6.67 12.54 -0.32
CA ALA A 355 -7.01 11.40 -1.16
C ALA A 355 -6.87 10.08 -0.40
N ALA A 356 -5.80 9.91 0.38
CA ALA A 356 -5.59 8.73 1.21
C ALA A 356 -6.70 8.56 2.27
N VAL A 357 -7.07 9.64 2.97
CA VAL A 357 -8.18 9.61 3.94
C VAL A 357 -9.51 9.29 3.25
N ALA A 358 -9.78 9.91 2.10
CA ALA A 358 -11.01 9.64 1.33
C ALA A 358 -11.09 8.19 0.85
N LEU A 359 -9.98 7.63 0.34
CA LEU A 359 -9.89 6.24 -0.07
C LEU A 359 -10.07 5.29 1.14
N LEU A 360 -9.45 5.61 2.28
CA LEU A 360 -9.58 4.81 3.50
C LEU A 360 -11.01 4.79 4.03
N VAL A 361 -11.65 5.96 4.15
CA VAL A 361 -13.05 6.09 4.57
C VAL A 361 -13.97 5.37 3.58
N GLY A 362 -13.71 5.52 2.28
CA GLY A 362 -14.45 4.82 1.23
C GLY A 362 -14.33 3.31 1.34
N LEU A 363 -13.12 2.80 1.59
CA LEU A 363 -12.84 1.37 1.76
C LEU A 363 -13.63 0.80 2.94
N TYR A 364 -13.50 1.39 4.14
CA TYR A 364 -14.23 0.95 5.32
C TYR A 364 -15.75 1.05 5.15
N SER A 365 -16.23 2.15 4.56
CA SER A 365 -17.66 2.34 4.31
C SER A 365 -18.19 1.25 3.40
N LEU A 366 -17.47 0.93 2.32
CA LEU A 366 -17.89 -0.11 1.37
C LEU A 366 -17.80 -1.50 1.99
N ILE A 367 -16.78 -1.81 2.77
CA ILE A 367 -16.67 -3.07 3.52
C ILE A 367 -17.85 -3.24 4.46
N PHE A 368 -18.09 -2.28 5.36
CA PHE A 368 -19.18 -2.38 6.33
C PHE A 368 -20.56 -2.35 5.69
N LEU A 369 -20.75 -1.62 4.59
CA LEU A 369 -22.00 -1.64 3.83
C LEU A 369 -22.23 -3.01 3.22
N SER A 370 -21.19 -3.59 2.62
CA SER A 370 -21.31 -4.86 1.92
C SER A 370 -21.51 -6.03 2.88
N LEU A 371 -20.74 -6.09 3.98
CA LEU A 371 -20.93 -7.10 5.02
C LEU A 371 -22.33 -7.01 5.65
N GLY A 372 -22.77 -5.78 5.97
CA GLY A 372 -24.12 -5.59 6.51
C GLY A 372 -25.23 -5.92 5.52
N ALA A 373 -24.98 -5.78 4.21
CA ALA A 373 -25.90 -6.25 3.17
C ALA A 373 -25.93 -7.78 3.09
N VAL A 374 -24.78 -8.46 3.27
CA VAL A 374 -24.72 -9.92 3.34
C VAL A 374 -25.55 -10.43 4.51
N ASP A 375 -25.35 -9.94 5.73
CA ASP A 375 -26.15 -10.38 6.88
C ASP A 375 -27.64 -10.07 6.67
N ARG A 376 -27.97 -8.83 6.29
CA ARG A 376 -29.38 -8.41 6.19
C ARG A 376 -30.16 -9.10 5.08
N TRP A 377 -29.52 -9.39 3.94
CA TRP A 377 -30.23 -9.87 2.74
C TRP A 377 -30.04 -11.35 2.49
N LEU A 378 -28.88 -11.92 2.83
CA LEU A 378 -28.61 -13.34 2.61
C LEU A 378 -28.86 -14.18 3.87
N PHE A 379 -28.67 -13.62 5.07
CA PHE A 379 -28.76 -14.33 6.34
C PHE A 379 -29.54 -13.55 7.41
N PRO A 380 -30.80 -13.15 7.17
CA PRO A 380 -31.52 -12.25 8.09
C PRO A 380 -31.71 -12.81 9.52
N GLU A 381 -31.66 -14.13 9.67
CA GLU A 381 -31.83 -14.83 10.96
C GLU A 381 -30.50 -15.10 11.69
N GLU A 382 -29.36 -14.93 11.01
CA GLU A 382 -28.03 -15.25 11.54
C GLU A 382 -27.08 -14.05 11.39
N THR A 383 -26.40 -13.68 12.47
CA THR A 383 -25.36 -12.63 12.39
C THR A 383 -24.02 -13.28 12.08
N ILE A 384 -23.69 -13.41 10.78
CA ILE A 384 -22.42 -13.98 10.34
C ILE A 384 -21.28 -12.98 10.59
N PHE A 385 -21.51 -11.71 10.26
CA PHE A 385 -20.58 -10.64 10.56
C PHE A 385 -21.17 -9.74 11.65
N PRO A 386 -20.50 -9.55 12.79
CA PRO A 386 -20.99 -8.64 13.83
C PRO A 386 -20.72 -7.18 13.44
N VAL A 387 -21.23 -6.73 12.29
CA VAL A 387 -20.95 -5.41 11.68
C VAL A 387 -21.34 -4.27 12.62
N ALA A 388 -22.41 -4.42 13.39
CA ALA A 388 -22.81 -3.42 14.38
C ALA A 388 -21.73 -3.26 15.47
N ARG A 389 -21.22 -4.37 16.00
CA ARG A 389 -20.11 -4.40 16.97
C ARG A 389 -18.84 -3.85 16.36
N TRP A 390 -18.50 -4.22 15.13
CA TRP A 390 -17.31 -3.71 14.46
C TRP A 390 -17.41 -2.21 14.16
N ARG A 391 -18.58 -1.71 13.77
CA ARG A 391 -18.81 -0.26 13.63
C ARG A 391 -18.74 0.46 14.97
N GLU A 392 -19.26 -0.15 16.04
CA GLU A 392 -19.12 0.39 17.39
C GLU A 392 -17.64 0.46 17.78
N LEU A 393 -16.87 -0.61 17.61
CA LEU A 393 -15.43 -0.63 17.89
C LEU A 393 -14.67 0.38 17.03
N PHE A 394 -15.00 0.47 15.75
CA PHE A 394 -14.26 1.30 14.79
C PHE A 394 -14.60 2.79 14.89
N TRP A 395 -15.90 3.13 14.95
CA TRP A 395 -16.39 4.52 14.94
C TRP A 395 -16.88 5.01 16.29
N GLY A 396 -17.45 4.14 17.12
CA GLY A 396 -18.02 4.51 18.42
C GLY A 396 -16.95 4.64 19.51
N THR A 397 -16.23 3.55 19.78
CA THR A 397 -15.17 3.49 20.81
C THR A 397 -13.79 3.82 20.25
N ARG A 398 -13.61 3.73 18.91
CA ARG A 398 -12.35 3.96 18.19
C ARG A 398 -11.21 3.07 18.65
N ASP A 399 -11.55 1.86 19.09
CA ASP A 399 -10.59 0.85 19.47
C ASP A 399 -10.09 0.08 18.24
N TRP A 400 -9.39 0.79 17.35
CA TRP A 400 -8.92 0.25 16.07
C TRP A 400 -7.96 -0.93 16.21
N PHE A 401 -7.39 -1.12 17.41
CA PHE A 401 -6.47 -2.21 17.72
C PHE A 401 -7.11 -3.32 18.54
N HIS A 402 -8.44 -3.28 18.72
CA HIS A 402 -9.18 -4.39 19.29
C HIS A 402 -8.99 -5.65 18.43
N ALA A 403 -8.72 -6.80 19.05
CA ALA A 403 -8.41 -8.05 18.35
C ALA A 403 -9.46 -8.40 17.26
N GLU A 404 -10.75 -8.30 17.58
CA GLU A 404 -11.86 -8.55 16.65
C GLU A 404 -11.77 -7.81 15.29
N ILE A 405 -11.18 -6.61 15.26
CA ILE A 405 -11.06 -5.77 14.06
C ILE A 405 -9.61 -5.45 13.69
N LEU A 406 -8.62 -6.03 14.39
CA LEU A 406 -7.21 -5.71 14.18
C LEU A 406 -6.78 -6.09 12.76
N TRP A 407 -7.23 -7.24 12.26
CA TRP A 407 -6.96 -7.65 10.87
C TRP A 407 -7.51 -6.65 9.84
N LEU A 408 -8.69 -6.06 10.10
CA LEU A 408 -9.31 -5.06 9.24
C LEU A 408 -8.49 -3.76 9.25
N THR A 409 -8.02 -3.35 10.43
CA THR A 409 -7.12 -2.20 10.61
C THR A 409 -5.78 -2.41 9.92
N LEU A 410 -5.15 -3.57 10.13
CA LEU A 410 -3.86 -3.91 9.51
C LEU A 410 -3.97 -4.00 7.98
N MET A 411 -5.06 -4.58 7.46
CA MET A 411 -5.35 -4.61 6.03
C MET A 411 -5.40 -3.18 5.47
N ALA A 412 -6.15 -2.29 6.11
CA ALA A 412 -6.26 -0.92 5.64
C ALA A 412 -4.94 -0.14 5.79
N LEU A 413 -4.11 -0.44 6.80
CA LEU A 413 -2.77 0.15 6.95
C LEU A 413 -1.84 -0.16 5.76
N THR A 414 -2.05 -1.26 5.04
CA THR A 414 -1.28 -1.53 3.81
C THR A 414 -1.59 -0.53 2.71
N THR A 415 -2.86 -0.12 2.58
CA THR A 415 -3.26 0.92 1.64
C THR A 415 -2.60 2.27 1.97
N LEU A 416 -2.35 2.52 3.26
CA LEU A 416 -1.64 3.72 3.74
C LEU A 416 -0.12 3.64 3.57
N THR A 417 0.46 2.47 3.33
CA THR A 417 1.92 2.31 3.18
C THR A 417 2.42 3.09 1.95
N VAL A 418 1.68 3.10 0.85
CA VAL A 418 2.03 3.87 -0.35
C VAL A 418 1.99 5.37 -0.06
N THR A 419 0.95 5.85 0.62
CA THR A 419 0.87 7.24 1.09
C THR A 419 2.02 7.57 2.05
N GLY A 420 2.41 6.64 2.94
CA GLY A 420 3.58 6.81 3.80
C GLY A 420 4.86 7.04 3.00
N LEU A 421 5.09 6.25 1.95
CA LEU A 421 6.22 6.44 1.04
C LEU A 421 6.16 7.80 0.34
N HIS A 422 4.99 8.22 -0.11
CA HIS A 422 4.79 9.52 -0.74
C HIS A 422 5.15 10.68 0.16
N LEU A 423 4.64 10.64 1.40
CA LEU A 423 4.99 11.60 2.42
C LEU A 423 6.50 11.62 2.61
N ILE A 424 7.17 10.47 2.74
CA ILE A 424 8.63 10.40 2.85
C ILE A 424 9.32 11.08 1.66
N PHE A 425 8.86 10.87 0.42
CA PHE A 425 9.43 11.54 -0.76
C PHE A 425 9.15 13.04 -0.78
N VAL A 426 7.93 13.49 -0.47
CA VAL A 426 7.67 14.94 -0.38
C VAL A 426 8.51 15.56 0.73
N PHE A 427 8.62 14.92 1.89
CA PHE A 427 9.47 15.39 2.97
C PHE A 427 10.92 15.48 2.51
N ALA A 428 11.48 14.40 1.94
CA ALA A 428 12.82 14.42 1.38
C ALA A 428 13.01 15.52 0.31
N HIS A 429 11.96 15.82 -0.47
CA HIS A 429 11.95 16.94 -1.41
C HIS A 429 12.06 18.30 -0.71
N LEU A 430 11.37 18.51 0.42
CA LEU A 430 11.43 19.75 1.19
C LEU A 430 12.86 20.00 1.73
N PHE A 431 13.57 18.94 2.10
CA PHE A 431 14.94 19.00 2.62
C PHE A 431 16.03 19.16 1.55
N ALA A 432 15.71 19.14 0.25
CA ALA A 432 16.71 19.31 -0.81
C ALA A 432 16.95 20.81 -1.11
N PRO A 433 18.12 21.39 -0.75
CA PRO A 433 18.45 22.76 -1.14
C PRO A 433 18.67 22.85 -2.66
N LEU A 434 18.25 23.98 -3.24
CA LEU A 434 18.62 24.44 -4.61
C LEU A 434 18.06 23.64 -5.78
N ARG A 435 16.82 23.17 -5.65
CA ARG A 435 16.17 22.43 -6.73
C ARG A 435 15.62 23.32 -7.85
N HIS A 436 15.27 24.56 -7.55
CA HIS A 436 14.68 25.47 -8.52
C HIS A 436 15.71 26.07 -9.45
N THR A 437 15.40 26.04 -10.76
CA THR A 437 16.19 26.77 -11.76
C THR A 437 16.25 28.25 -11.44
N ALA A 438 15.18 28.82 -10.87
CA ALA A 438 15.17 30.19 -10.36
C ALA A 438 16.17 30.41 -9.21
N ASP A 439 16.22 29.51 -8.22
CA ASP A 439 17.18 29.59 -7.11
C ASP A 439 18.62 29.43 -7.62
N ARG A 440 18.86 28.49 -8.54
CA ARG A 440 20.17 28.29 -9.17
C ARG A 440 20.60 29.52 -9.98
N ARG A 441 19.70 30.11 -10.77
CA ARG A 441 19.97 31.35 -11.51
C ARG A 441 20.24 32.52 -10.56
N ARG A 442 19.47 32.63 -9.48
CA ARG A 442 19.68 33.66 -8.44
C ARG A 442 21.04 33.50 -7.77
N ILE A 443 21.42 32.28 -7.40
CA ILE A 443 22.72 31.97 -6.80
C ILE A 443 23.85 32.24 -7.78
N ALA A 444 23.74 31.78 -9.03
CA ALA A 444 24.73 32.04 -10.07
C ALA A 444 24.89 33.55 -10.31
N GLY A 445 23.80 34.32 -10.37
CA GLY A 445 23.85 35.77 -10.49
C GLY A 445 24.50 36.47 -9.28
N LEU A 446 24.24 35.98 -8.06
CA LEU A 446 24.90 36.47 -6.85
C LEU A 446 26.39 36.14 -6.83
N ILE A 447 26.78 34.94 -7.26
CA ILE A 447 28.19 34.53 -7.41
C ILE A 447 28.89 35.45 -8.43
N ALA A 448 28.32 35.64 -9.62
CA ALA A 448 28.89 36.50 -10.65
C ALA A 448 29.06 37.95 -10.16
N THR A 449 28.10 38.46 -9.38
CA THR A 449 28.20 39.80 -8.78
C THR A 449 29.33 39.89 -7.76
N ILE A 450 29.48 38.87 -6.90
CA ILE A 450 30.54 38.78 -5.88
C ILE A 450 31.92 38.69 -6.55
N GLU A 451 32.06 37.91 -7.62
CA GLU A 451 33.31 37.78 -8.36
C GLU A 451 33.71 39.07 -9.07
N ALA A 452 32.74 39.77 -9.70
CA ALA A 452 32.98 41.06 -10.32
C ALA A 452 33.43 42.10 -9.29
N GLU A 453 32.71 42.22 -8.17
CA GLU A 453 33.05 43.15 -7.09
C GLU A 453 34.42 42.85 -6.48
N ALA A 454 34.76 41.57 -6.31
CA ALA A 454 36.06 41.18 -5.80
C ALA A 454 37.19 41.54 -6.77
N LYS A 455 36.97 41.41 -8.08
CA LYS A 455 37.96 41.80 -9.09
C LYS A 455 38.27 43.29 -9.02
N ASP A 456 37.25 44.10 -8.77
CA ASP A 456 37.38 45.56 -8.69
C ASP A 456 37.97 46.05 -7.35
N ASN A 457 37.98 45.20 -6.30
CA ASN A 457 38.36 45.55 -4.94
C ASN A 457 39.52 44.70 -4.36
N GLU A 458 40.61 44.52 -5.11
CA GLU A 458 41.81 43.78 -4.65
C GLU A 458 41.51 42.38 -4.10
N GLY A 459 40.54 41.70 -4.69
CA GLY A 459 40.10 40.37 -4.29
C GLY A 459 39.11 40.36 -3.13
N ARG A 460 38.71 41.49 -2.53
CA ARG A 460 37.75 41.56 -1.42
C ARG A 460 36.32 41.77 -1.92
N ALA A 461 35.40 40.89 -1.55
CA ALA A 461 33.98 41.05 -1.87
C ALA A 461 33.23 41.77 -0.74
N GLY A 462 32.17 42.51 -1.09
CA GLY A 462 31.30 43.15 -0.12
C GLY A 462 30.58 42.12 0.75
N THR A 463 30.76 42.22 2.07
CA THR A 463 30.17 41.28 3.05
C THR A 463 28.64 41.16 2.93
N ASP A 464 27.98 42.22 2.50
CA ASP A 464 26.53 42.27 2.33
C ASP A 464 26.02 41.43 1.15
N ARG A 465 26.82 41.30 0.08
CA ARG A 465 26.55 40.41 -1.05
C ARG A 465 26.82 38.96 -0.69
N CYS A 466 27.94 38.70 0.01
CA CYS A 466 28.27 37.36 0.53
C CYS A 466 27.17 36.83 1.46
N ARG A 467 26.63 37.68 2.35
CA ARG A 467 25.47 37.34 3.21
C ARG A 467 24.21 37.04 2.41
N ARG A 468 23.94 37.80 1.34
CA ARG A 468 22.79 37.53 0.46
C ARG A 468 22.92 36.18 -0.24
N LEU A 469 24.13 35.80 -0.67
CA LEU A 469 24.40 34.48 -1.24
C LEU A 469 24.23 33.37 -0.19
N ALA A 470 24.82 33.51 1.00
CA ALA A 470 24.67 32.55 2.09
C ALA A 470 23.18 32.38 2.48
N THR A 471 22.41 33.46 2.50
CA THR A 471 20.96 33.42 2.76
C THR A 471 20.22 32.70 1.64
N ALA A 472 20.51 33.01 0.37
CA ALA A 472 19.88 32.32 -0.74
C ALA A 472 20.17 30.81 -0.75
N TYR A 473 21.31 30.39 -0.20
CA TYR A 473 21.70 28.99 -0.07
C TYR A 473 21.01 28.25 1.10
N TYR A 474 21.12 28.78 2.32
CA TYR A 474 20.63 28.11 3.54
C TYR A 474 19.15 28.32 3.82
N LEU A 475 18.60 29.50 3.52
CA LEU A 475 17.23 29.85 3.87
C LEU A 475 16.18 28.89 3.29
N PRO A 476 16.30 28.46 2.02
CA PRO A 476 15.38 27.46 1.48
C PRO A 476 15.47 26.14 2.25
N TRP A 477 16.64 25.71 2.67
CA TRP A 477 16.79 24.46 3.42
C TRP A 477 16.14 24.54 4.80
N GLU A 478 16.41 25.61 5.56
CA GLU A 478 15.81 25.84 6.87
C GLU A 478 14.28 25.90 6.80
N HIS A 479 13.73 26.63 5.82
CA HIS A 479 12.29 26.66 5.58
C HIS A 479 11.72 25.28 5.24
N GLY A 480 12.46 24.49 4.46
CA GLY A 480 12.08 23.13 4.13
C GLY A 480 11.98 22.23 5.36
N ILE A 481 12.95 22.33 6.28
CA ILE A 481 12.92 21.60 7.55
C ILE A 481 11.72 21.99 8.37
N VAL A 482 11.57 23.30 8.63
CA VAL A 482 10.52 23.79 9.51
C VAL A 482 9.15 23.41 8.96
N LEU A 483 8.90 23.66 7.67
CA LEU A 483 7.64 23.29 7.04
C LEU A 483 7.42 21.77 7.04
N GLY A 484 8.48 20.99 6.85
CA GLY A 484 8.44 19.54 6.94
C GLY A 484 7.98 19.08 8.33
N THR A 485 8.63 19.57 9.39
CA THR A 485 8.27 19.26 10.77
C THR A 485 6.84 19.68 11.11
N LEU A 486 6.40 20.86 10.67
CA LEU A 486 5.03 21.33 10.87
C LEU A 486 4.00 20.44 10.20
N THR A 487 4.29 19.98 8.99
CA THR A 487 3.37 19.11 8.27
C THR A 487 3.30 17.74 8.95
N LEU A 488 4.43 17.11 9.28
CA LEU A 488 4.44 15.83 10.01
C LEU A 488 3.64 15.92 11.30
N TRP A 489 3.86 17.00 12.03
CA TRP A 489 3.17 17.21 13.27
C TRP A 489 1.68 17.51 13.06
N GLY A 490 1.31 18.29 12.05
CA GLY A 490 -0.09 18.55 11.71
C GLY A 490 -0.83 17.29 11.29
N ILE A 491 -0.19 16.44 10.49
CA ILE A 491 -0.70 15.11 10.13
C ILE A 491 -0.85 14.26 11.39
N GLY A 492 0.21 14.16 12.22
CA GLY A 492 0.17 13.39 13.46
C GLY A 492 -0.90 13.88 14.43
N TYR A 493 -1.12 15.19 14.51
CA TYR A 493 -2.18 15.78 15.31
C TYR A 493 -3.57 15.49 14.74
N ILE A 494 -3.77 15.59 13.42
CA ILE A 494 -5.05 15.22 12.79
C ILE A 494 -5.35 13.74 13.06
N LEU A 495 -4.36 12.85 12.90
CA LEU A 495 -4.51 11.44 13.20
C LEU A 495 -4.82 11.19 14.67
N TYR A 496 -4.11 11.88 15.58
CA TYR A 496 -4.40 11.84 17.01
C TYR A 496 -5.80 12.34 17.34
N ALA A 497 -6.23 13.47 16.77
CA ALA A 497 -7.54 14.05 17.00
C ALA A 497 -8.66 13.18 16.42
N LEU A 498 -8.44 12.54 15.27
CA LEU A 498 -9.37 11.54 14.73
C LEU A 498 -9.47 10.33 15.66
N ALA A 499 -8.35 9.83 16.17
CA ALA A 499 -8.34 8.70 17.10
C ALA A 499 -8.97 9.05 18.46
N ALA A 500 -8.69 10.25 19.00
CA ALA A 500 -9.14 10.65 20.33
C ALA A 500 -10.55 11.27 20.34
N HIS A 501 -10.97 11.93 19.25
CA HIS A 501 -12.17 12.78 19.22
C HIS A 501 -13.10 12.62 17.98
N GLY A 502 -12.69 11.92 16.92
CA GLY A 502 -13.34 11.86 15.58
C GLY A 502 -14.58 10.98 15.40
#